data_AF-A0A4S4E8D7-F1
#
_entry.id   AF-A0A4S4E8D7-F1
#
_cell.length_a   1.000
_cell.length_b   1.000
_cell.length_c   1.000
_cell.angle_alpha   90.00
_cell.angle_beta   90.00
_cell.angle_gamma   90.00
#
_symmetry.space_group_name_H-M   'P 1'
#
loop_
_entity.id
_entity.type
_entity.pdbx_description
1 polymer ?
#
loop_
_entity_poly.entity_id
_entity_poly.type
_entity_poly.pdbx_seq_one_letter_code
_entity_poly.pdbx_strand_id
1 'polypeptide(L)'
;MEISWALLPRCMVHLSLENCNLSDDDFPMVLGNLCSLQILNLSCNAIRSLPNCIRGHTGLQILSLDRCTKLRSLEVSQKLEELRFEGCTLLEKVTFPTIEYNDIYGNQGTRFLHPNRIQWGENHKIVEIMGRFKLEPLGNIDMEIINNLGLSNLGSMGSQTVRLCGPNSGCHEKHIFYAYCLGSKVPDWFNLKNEGSSISFTVPSHLNFRIRCLIVCSIYALSNNRKEDDWFHPSDCVTHTIISNSTKSFIWNHSQFVFGIPEADEDMMMLSYSKFENQLECGDELNISVVGNGYFHVKEVGVHLVYKEQEEKSSQSTSEEASQQFSLYGNVVPGNASAAEVISVRENMLLLFFDFDDAVYYCLGEAAATGIIF
;
A
#
# COMPACT_ATOMS: atom_id res chain seq x y z
N MET A 1 -4.98 36.02 -16.25
CA MET A 1 -3.91 36.68 -15.47
C MET A 1 -2.64 36.51 -16.27
N GLU A 2 -1.89 37.58 -16.54
CA GLU A 2 -0.63 37.47 -17.30
C GLU A 2 0.53 37.45 -16.30
N ILE A 3 1.13 36.27 -16.08
CA ILE A 3 2.23 36.12 -15.14
C ILE A 3 3.52 36.54 -15.83
N SER A 4 4.20 37.54 -15.27
CA SER A 4 5.53 37.95 -15.72
C SER A 4 6.61 37.04 -15.15
N TRP A 5 6.73 35.83 -15.68
CA TRP A 5 7.65 34.78 -15.21
C TRP A 5 9.12 35.22 -15.10
N ALA A 6 9.55 36.13 -15.98
CA ALA A 6 10.92 36.68 -15.98
C ALA A 6 11.23 37.60 -14.80
N LEU A 7 10.20 38.10 -14.09
CA LEU A 7 10.36 38.98 -12.92
C LEU A 7 10.41 38.20 -11.61
N LEU A 8 10.22 36.88 -11.63
CA LEU A 8 10.31 36.06 -10.43
C LEU A 8 11.76 36.03 -9.92
N PRO A 9 12.00 36.33 -8.63
CA PRO A 9 13.35 36.35 -8.08
C PRO A 9 13.94 34.95 -8.03
N ARG A 10 15.21 34.80 -8.46
CA ARG A 10 15.89 33.49 -8.47
C ARG A 10 16.05 32.84 -7.09
N CYS A 11 16.04 33.66 -6.03
CA CYS A 11 16.10 33.21 -4.64
C CYS A 11 14.72 32.83 -4.06
N MET A 12 13.67 32.81 -4.88
CA MET A 12 12.34 32.38 -4.45
C MET A 12 12.38 30.93 -3.99
N VAL A 13 11.92 30.71 -2.75
CA VAL A 13 11.85 29.38 -2.13
C VAL A 13 10.44 28.81 -2.19
N HIS A 14 9.43 29.67 -2.12
CA HIS A 14 8.02 29.30 -2.12
C HIS A 14 7.28 30.07 -3.21
N LEU A 15 6.59 29.34 -4.09
CA LEU A 15 5.74 29.90 -5.13
C LEU A 15 4.36 29.22 -5.07
N SER A 16 3.33 30.02 -4.85
CA SER A 16 1.94 29.57 -5.00
C SER A 16 1.32 30.24 -6.22
N LEU A 17 0.78 29.43 -7.10
CA LEU A 17 0.00 29.80 -8.29
C LEU A 17 -1.38 29.14 -8.24
N GLU A 18 -1.87 28.89 -7.04
CA GLU A 18 -3.18 28.30 -6.83
C GLU A 18 -4.27 29.15 -7.49
N ASN A 19 -5.20 28.46 -8.17
CA ASN A 19 -6.39 29.08 -8.78
C ASN A 19 -6.06 30.28 -9.70
N CYS A 20 -4.93 30.19 -10.43
CA CYS A 20 -4.50 31.21 -11.38
C CYS A 20 -5.04 30.97 -12.81
N ASN A 21 -5.93 29.99 -12.99
CA ASN A 21 -6.49 29.56 -14.28
C ASN A 21 -5.39 29.16 -15.28
N LEU A 22 -4.35 28.48 -14.79
CA LEU A 22 -3.23 28.00 -15.59
C LEU A 22 -3.54 26.64 -16.23
N SER A 23 -2.95 26.42 -17.39
CA SER A 23 -2.88 25.17 -18.12
C SER A 23 -1.42 24.81 -18.40
N ASP A 24 -1.17 23.61 -18.92
CA ASP A 24 0.18 23.08 -19.18
C ASP A 24 0.99 24.02 -20.10
N ASP A 25 0.33 24.76 -20.98
CA ASP A 25 0.93 25.66 -21.96
C ASP A 25 1.37 27.01 -21.37
N ASP A 26 0.95 27.33 -20.14
CA ASP A 26 1.23 28.61 -19.50
C ASP A 26 2.58 28.65 -18.77
N PHE A 27 3.31 27.53 -18.71
CA PHE A 27 4.55 27.37 -17.95
C PHE A 27 5.79 27.48 -18.85
N PRO A 28 6.48 28.64 -18.88
CA PRO A 28 7.67 28.81 -19.68
C PRO A 28 8.90 28.14 -19.06
N MET A 29 9.86 27.78 -19.92
CA MET A 29 11.14 27.18 -19.49
C MET A 29 11.93 28.03 -18.49
N VAL A 30 11.73 29.35 -18.45
CA VAL A 30 12.41 30.24 -17.49
C VAL A 30 12.08 29.91 -16.03
N LEU A 31 10.94 29.25 -15.77
CA LEU A 31 10.57 28.78 -14.44
C LEU A 31 11.58 27.76 -13.89
N GLY A 32 12.21 26.97 -14.77
CA GLY A 32 13.27 26.04 -14.38
C GLY A 32 14.53 26.71 -13.83
N ASN A 33 14.68 28.03 -13.96
CA ASN A 33 15.81 28.78 -13.42
C ASN A 33 15.64 29.20 -11.95
N LEU A 34 14.51 28.90 -11.32
CA LEU A 34 14.27 29.20 -9.92
C LEU A 34 14.98 28.19 -8.99
N CYS A 35 16.31 28.07 -9.10
CA CYS A 35 17.09 27.00 -8.46
C CYS A 35 16.93 26.88 -6.93
N SER A 36 16.45 27.93 -6.24
CA SER A 36 16.16 27.92 -4.80
C SER A 36 14.76 27.45 -4.44
N LEU A 37 13.88 27.19 -5.42
CA LEU A 37 12.49 26.85 -5.22
C LEU A 37 12.37 25.46 -4.58
N GLN A 38 11.76 25.42 -3.41
CA GLN A 38 11.54 24.19 -2.63
C GLN A 38 10.06 23.83 -2.56
N ILE A 39 9.16 24.82 -2.59
CA ILE A 39 7.73 24.60 -2.44
C ILE A 39 6.99 25.24 -3.62
N LEU A 40 6.21 24.43 -4.33
CA LEU A 40 5.40 24.85 -5.46
C LEU A 40 3.95 24.38 -5.29
N ASN A 41 3.02 25.33 -5.19
CA ASN A 41 1.59 25.06 -5.17
C ASN A 41 0.96 25.46 -6.51
N LEU A 42 0.43 24.47 -7.23
CA LEU A 42 -0.28 24.60 -8.51
C LEU A 42 -1.74 24.18 -8.41
N SER A 43 -2.28 24.07 -7.20
CA SER A 43 -3.64 23.61 -6.95
C SER A 43 -4.71 24.43 -7.66
N CYS A 44 -5.87 23.83 -7.88
CA CYS A 44 -7.04 24.46 -8.48
C CYS A 44 -6.78 25.04 -9.90
N ASN A 45 -5.85 24.47 -10.66
CA ASN A 45 -5.59 24.86 -12.05
C ASN A 45 -6.09 23.81 -13.05
N ALA A 46 -6.11 24.17 -14.34
CA ALA A 46 -6.58 23.34 -15.45
C ALA A 46 -5.47 22.45 -16.03
N ILE A 47 -4.50 22.06 -15.20
CA ILE A 47 -3.31 21.28 -15.59
C ILE A 47 -3.73 19.84 -15.95
N ARG A 48 -3.28 19.33 -17.10
CA ARG A 48 -3.51 17.98 -17.60
C ARG A 48 -2.30 17.06 -17.37
N SER A 49 -1.10 17.63 -17.32
CA SER A 49 0.18 16.96 -17.09
C SER A 49 1.19 17.91 -16.44
N LEU A 50 2.16 17.39 -15.69
CA LEU A 50 3.17 18.23 -15.05
C LEU A 50 4.07 18.89 -16.11
N PRO A 51 4.19 20.23 -16.16
CA PRO A 51 5.01 20.91 -17.16
C PRO A 51 6.50 20.51 -17.06
N ASN A 52 7.16 20.39 -18.21
CA ASN A 52 8.55 19.91 -18.30
C ASN A 52 9.54 20.73 -17.46
N CYS A 53 9.33 22.04 -17.33
CA CYS A 53 10.20 22.91 -16.53
C CYS A 53 10.16 22.62 -15.02
N ILE A 54 9.07 22.02 -14.53
CA ILE A 54 8.91 21.60 -13.13
C ILE A 54 9.40 20.17 -12.91
N ARG A 55 9.25 19.32 -13.93
CA ARG A 55 9.69 17.92 -13.92
C ARG A 55 11.21 17.78 -13.67
N GLY A 56 12.02 18.73 -14.13
CA GLY A 56 13.48 18.75 -13.96
C GLY A 56 14.01 19.56 -12.79
N HIS A 57 13.15 20.03 -11.89
CA HIS A 57 13.53 20.95 -10.82
C HIS A 57 14.14 20.23 -9.60
N THR A 58 15.47 20.05 -9.61
CA THR A 58 16.21 19.22 -8.65
C THR A 58 16.16 19.68 -7.18
N GLY A 59 15.77 20.93 -6.90
CA GLY A 59 15.64 21.48 -5.54
C GLY A 59 14.24 21.41 -4.95
N LEU A 60 13.23 20.95 -5.71
CA LEU A 60 11.85 20.97 -5.26
C LEU A 60 11.63 19.88 -4.19
N GLN A 61 11.07 20.26 -3.05
CA GLN A 61 10.76 19.37 -1.93
C GLN A 61 9.27 19.10 -1.82
N ILE A 62 8.42 20.10 -2.07
CA ILE A 62 6.97 20.00 -1.91
C ILE A 62 6.28 20.45 -3.21
N LEU A 63 5.43 19.58 -3.75
CA LEU A 63 4.57 19.88 -4.89
C LEU A 63 3.11 19.64 -4.51
N SER A 64 2.26 20.64 -4.67
CA SER A 64 0.81 20.51 -4.48
C SER A 64 0.10 20.77 -5.82
N LEU A 65 -0.74 19.82 -6.21
CA LEU A 65 -1.57 19.78 -7.42
C LEU A 65 -3.04 19.56 -7.05
N ASP A 66 -3.42 19.85 -5.81
CA ASP A 66 -4.75 19.56 -5.29
C ASP A 66 -5.83 20.19 -6.19
N ARG A 67 -6.91 19.45 -6.44
CA ARG A 67 -8.05 19.86 -7.25
C ARG A 67 -7.69 20.26 -8.68
N CYS A 68 -6.58 19.77 -9.22
CA CYS A 68 -6.28 19.80 -10.66
C CYS A 68 -7.14 18.77 -11.41
N THR A 69 -8.44 19.04 -11.55
CA THR A 69 -9.46 18.09 -12.03
C THR A 69 -9.26 17.59 -13.47
N LYS A 70 -8.37 18.20 -14.25
CA LYS A 70 -8.03 17.77 -15.61
C LYS A 70 -6.77 16.90 -15.69
N LEU A 71 -6.04 16.73 -14.59
CA LEU A 71 -4.82 15.94 -14.51
C LEU A 71 -5.16 14.46 -14.76
N ARG A 72 -4.48 13.82 -15.71
CA ARG A 72 -4.74 12.41 -16.09
C ARG A 72 -3.60 11.47 -15.72
N SER A 73 -2.38 11.93 -15.86
CA SER A 73 -1.17 11.20 -15.51
C SER A 73 -0.16 12.17 -14.90
N LEU A 74 0.51 11.73 -13.83
CA LEU A 74 1.51 12.53 -13.14
C LEU A 74 2.85 11.80 -13.16
N GLU A 75 3.82 12.35 -13.89
CA GLU A 75 5.19 11.85 -13.90
C GLU A 75 6.09 12.80 -13.10
N VAL A 76 6.59 12.33 -11.96
CA VAL A 76 7.54 13.08 -11.14
C VAL A 76 8.93 12.53 -11.39
N SER A 77 9.91 13.40 -11.72
CA SER A 77 11.28 12.97 -12.04
C SER A 77 12.33 13.35 -10.99
N GLN A 78 11.91 13.85 -9.84
CA GLN A 78 12.75 14.05 -8.66
C GLN A 78 12.14 13.38 -7.43
N LYS A 79 12.99 13.08 -6.43
CA LYS A 79 12.49 12.69 -5.11
C LYS A 79 11.98 13.94 -4.40
N LEU A 80 10.68 14.00 -4.15
CA LEU A 80 10.07 15.02 -3.30
C LEU A 80 10.10 14.56 -1.84
N GLU A 81 9.99 15.49 -0.91
CA GLU A 81 9.63 15.19 0.48
C GLU A 81 8.13 14.94 0.59
N GLU A 82 7.33 15.79 -0.07
CA GLU A 82 5.88 15.74 -0.02
C GLU A 82 5.24 16.01 -1.39
N LEU A 83 4.22 15.22 -1.73
CA LEU A 83 3.42 15.39 -2.94
C LEU A 83 1.93 15.38 -2.58
N ARG A 84 1.20 16.40 -3.04
CA ARG A 84 -0.26 16.50 -2.85
C ARG A 84 -0.98 16.56 -4.19
N PHE A 85 -2.04 15.79 -4.35
CA PHE A 85 -2.92 15.81 -5.53
C PHE A 85 -4.36 15.38 -5.16
N GLU A 86 -4.83 15.77 -3.98
CA GLU A 86 -6.19 15.51 -3.52
C GLU A 86 -7.23 16.04 -4.51
N GLY A 87 -8.31 15.31 -4.77
CA GLY A 87 -9.39 15.78 -5.66
C GLY A 87 -9.04 15.86 -7.14
N CYS A 88 -7.95 15.22 -7.60
CA CYS A 88 -7.63 15.10 -9.02
C CYS A 88 -8.48 14.00 -9.68
N THR A 89 -9.78 14.27 -9.85
CA THR A 89 -10.79 13.26 -10.23
C THR A 89 -10.58 12.48 -11.54
N LEU A 90 -9.69 12.94 -12.44
CA LEU A 90 -9.34 12.25 -13.68
C LEU A 90 -7.96 11.57 -13.65
N LEU A 91 -7.21 11.69 -12.55
CA LEU A 91 -5.87 11.13 -12.44
C LEU A 91 -5.96 9.60 -12.35
N GLU A 92 -5.28 8.92 -13.26
CA GLU A 92 -5.26 7.46 -13.33
C GLU A 92 -3.95 6.88 -12.79
N LYS A 93 -2.81 7.55 -13.03
CA LYS A 93 -1.48 7.01 -12.72
C LYS A 93 -0.50 8.06 -12.23
N VAL A 94 0.31 7.69 -11.24
CA VAL A 94 1.47 8.46 -10.75
C VAL A 94 2.75 7.64 -10.86
N THR A 95 3.77 8.20 -11.50
CA THR A 95 5.07 7.53 -11.69
C THR A 95 6.21 8.34 -11.08
N PHE A 96 7.24 7.61 -10.64
CA PHE A 96 8.43 8.14 -9.97
C PHE A 96 9.70 7.58 -10.62
N PRO A 97 10.86 8.23 -10.42
CA PRO A 97 12.11 7.70 -10.94
C PRO A 97 12.51 6.43 -10.18
N THR A 98 13.23 5.54 -10.87
CA THR A 98 13.79 4.32 -10.28
C THR A 98 15.31 4.38 -10.27
N ILE A 99 15.91 3.77 -9.24
CA ILE A 99 17.34 3.52 -9.17
C ILE A 99 17.56 2.01 -9.09
N GLU A 100 18.44 1.50 -9.94
CA GLU A 100 18.95 0.15 -9.83
C GLU A 100 20.09 0.10 -8.81
N TYR A 101 20.09 -0.93 -7.97
CA TYR A 101 21.16 -1.16 -7.00
C TYR A 101 21.50 -2.65 -6.93
N ASN A 102 22.70 -2.96 -6.45
CA ASN A 102 23.06 -4.33 -6.08
C ASN A 102 23.06 -4.42 -4.56
N ASP A 103 22.42 -5.44 -4.01
CA ASP A 103 22.56 -5.75 -2.59
C ASP A 103 23.97 -6.29 -2.27
N ILE A 104 24.26 -6.45 -0.97
CA ILE A 104 25.57 -6.95 -0.50
C ILE A 104 25.87 -8.39 -0.95
N TYR A 105 24.87 -9.11 -1.46
CA TYR A 105 24.97 -10.48 -1.95
C TYR A 105 25.08 -10.53 -3.49
N GLY A 106 25.12 -9.38 -4.16
CA GLY A 106 25.24 -9.27 -5.61
C GLY A 106 23.91 -9.42 -6.37
N ASN A 107 22.77 -9.39 -5.68
CA ASN A 107 21.47 -9.41 -6.34
C ASN A 107 21.10 -8.01 -6.83
N GLN A 108 20.62 -7.92 -8.06
CA GLN A 108 20.05 -6.68 -8.60
C GLN A 108 18.68 -6.40 -7.98
N GLY A 109 18.49 -5.16 -7.54
CA GLY A 109 17.24 -4.63 -7.01
C GLY A 109 16.89 -3.29 -7.66
N THR A 110 15.62 -2.93 -7.57
CA THR A 110 15.11 -1.63 -8.04
C THR A 110 14.48 -0.90 -6.87
N ARG A 111 14.85 0.37 -6.68
CA ARG A 111 14.28 1.24 -5.66
C ARG A 111 13.52 2.38 -6.33
N PHE A 112 12.26 2.56 -5.96
CA PHE A 112 11.45 3.70 -6.39
C PHE A 112 11.81 4.93 -5.55
N LEU A 113 11.95 6.08 -6.19
CA LEU A 113 12.18 7.37 -5.55
C LEU A 113 10.87 8.12 -5.35
N HIS A 114 9.88 7.45 -4.78
CA HIS A 114 8.63 8.09 -4.42
C HIS A 114 8.84 9.09 -3.25
N PRO A 115 7.95 10.08 -3.10
CA PRO A 115 7.95 10.98 -1.95
C PRO A 115 7.81 10.23 -0.63
N ASN A 116 8.32 10.83 0.44
CA ASN A 116 8.10 10.32 1.80
C ASN A 116 6.61 10.45 2.16
N ARG A 117 6.00 11.61 1.86
CA ARG A 117 4.59 11.87 2.13
C ARG A 117 3.79 12.09 0.85
N ILE A 118 2.67 11.38 0.70
CA ILE A 118 1.76 11.52 -0.44
C ILE A 118 0.34 11.75 0.08
N GLN A 119 -0.24 12.92 -0.22
CA GLN A 119 -1.63 13.24 0.08
C GLN A 119 -2.45 13.18 -1.21
N TRP A 120 -3.45 12.30 -1.26
CA TRP A 120 -4.11 11.96 -2.51
C TRP A 120 -5.60 11.64 -2.36
N GLY A 121 -6.27 12.09 -1.31
CA GLY A 121 -7.70 11.85 -1.11
C GLY A 121 -8.57 12.24 -2.32
N GLU A 122 -9.80 11.72 -2.39
CA GLU A 122 -10.79 12.10 -3.43
C GLU A 122 -10.38 11.86 -4.90
N ASN A 123 -9.43 10.95 -5.14
CA ASN A 123 -9.02 10.52 -6.48
C ASN A 123 -9.80 9.28 -6.91
N HIS A 124 -10.85 9.48 -7.72
CA HIS A 124 -11.81 8.41 -8.05
C HIS A 124 -11.39 7.48 -9.21
N LYS A 125 -10.38 7.88 -9.99
CA LYS A 125 -9.90 7.14 -11.17
C LYS A 125 -8.49 6.57 -11.04
N ILE A 126 -7.84 6.85 -9.92
CA ILE A 126 -6.46 6.42 -9.72
C ILE A 126 -6.42 4.90 -9.57
N VAL A 127 -5.60 4.28 -10.39
CA VAL A 127 -5.40 2.82 -10.41
C VAL A 127 -3.97 2.46 -10.03
N GLU A 128 -3.04 3.41 -10.06
CA GLU A 128 -1.63 3.11 -9.81
C GLU A 128 -0.89 4.32 -9.25
N ILE A 129 -0.22 4.10 -8.12
CA ILE A 129 0.88 4.95 -7.65
C ILE A 129 2.11 4.05 -7.61
N MET A 130 3.03 4.27 -8.54
CA MET A 130 4.20 3.41 -8.73
C MET A 130 4.99 3.26 -7.41
N GLY A 131 5.25 2.02 -7.00
CA GLY A 131 5.95 1.70 -5.75
C GLY A 131 5.09 1.82 -4.47
N ARG A 132 3.83 2.27 -4.56
CA ARG A 132 2.89 2.30 -3.43
C ARG A 132 1.78 1.26 -3.61
N PHE A 133 0.97 1.39 -4.66
CA PHE A 133 -0.08 0.43 -4.96
C PHE A 133 -0.40 0.31 -6.46
N LYS A 134 -1.02 -0.81 -6.83
CA LYS A 134 -1.61 -1.04 -8.16
C LYS A 134 -2.93 -1.78 -8.04
N LEU A 135 -3.98 -1.20 -8.60
CA LEU A 135 -5.32 -1.78 -8.69
C LEU A 135 -5.50 -2.49 -10.01
N GLU A 136 -5.96 -3.74 -9.96
CA GLU A 136 -6.29 -4.52 -11.16
C GLU A 136 -7.58 -5.33 -10.94
N PRO A 137 -8.38 -5.55 -12.00
CA PRO A 137 -9.52 -6.45 -11.91
C PRO A 137 -9.08 -7.86 -11.48
N LEU A 138 -9.89 -8.55 -10.67
CA LEU A 138 -9.56 -9.90 -10.18
C LEU A 138 -9.24 -10.91 -11.28
N GLY A 139 -9.84 -10.76 -12.47
CA GLY A 139 -9.55 -11.62 -13.64
C GLY A 139 -8.13 -11.48 -14.21
N ASN A 140 -7.40 -10.42 -13.84
CA ASN A 140 -6.01 -10.20 -14.26
C ASN A 140 -5.00 -10.68 -13.21
N ILE A 141 -5.46 -11.10 -12.02
CA ILE A 141 -4.61 -11.52 -10.91
C ILE A 141 -4.16 -12.96 -11.13
N ASP A 142 -2.96 -13.30 -10.62
CA ASP A 142 -2.41 -14.66 -10.64
C ASP A 142 -3.44 -15.67 -10.10
N MET A 143 -3.75 -16.67 -10.93
CA MET A 143 -4.69 -17.74 -10.61
C MET A 143 -4.31 -18.48 -9.33
N GLU A 144 -3.02 -18.60 -9.01
CA GLU A 144 -2.56 -19.19 -7.75
C GLU A 144 -3.06 -18.39 -6.55
N ILE A 145 -2.95 -17.07 -6.59
CA ILE A 145 -3.41 -16.15 -5.53
C ILE A 145 -4.95 -16.25 -5.40
N ILE A 146 -5.66 -16.16 -6.53
CA ILE A 146 -7.13 -16.23 -6.57
C ILE A 146 -7.64 -17.56 -6.00
N ASN A 147 -6.99 -18.68 -6.37
CA ASN A 147 -7.35 -20.01 -5.86
C ASN A 147 -7.08 -20.13 -4.36
N ASN A 148 -5.92 -19.67 -3.89
CA ASN A 148 -5.56 -19.70 -2.47
C ASN A 148 -6.51 -18.85 -1.61
N LEU A 149 -7.02 -17.74 -2.15
CA LEU A 149 -8.02 -16.90 -1.48
C LEU A 149 -9.46 -17.43 -1.60
N GLY A 150 -9.69 -18.55 -2.30
CA GLY A 150 -11.03 -19.08 -2.53
C GLY A 150 -11.92 -18.18 -3.39
N LEU A 151 -11.33 -17.29 -4.19
CA LEU A 151 -12.05 -16.29 -5.01
C LEU A 151 -12.39 -16.79 -6.43
N SER A 152 -12.08 -18.05 -6.75
CA SER A 152 -12.26 -18.63 -8.10
C SER A 152 -13.69 -18.58 -8.64
N ASN A 153 -14.70 -18.50 -7.77
CA ASN A 153 -16.11 -18.39 -8.14
C ASN A 153 -16.61 -16.94 -8.33
N LEU A 154 -15.81 -15.91 -8.00
CA LEU A 154 -16.22 -14.50 -8.12
C LEU A 154 -16.06 -13.91 -9.54
N GLY A 155 -15.55 -14.69 -10.51
CA GLY A 155 -15.24 -14.25 -11.87
C GLY A 155 -16.41 -13.76 -12.75
N SER A 156 -17.61 -13.52 -12.21
CA SER A 156 -18.76 -12.97 -12.94
C SER A 156 -19.42 -11.73 -12.33
N MET A 157 -18.94 -11.23 -11.19
CA MET A 157 -19.50 -10.00 -10.61
C MET A 157 -18.85 -8.78 -11.27
N GLY A 158 -19.64 -8.09 -12.11
CA GLY A 158 -19.20 -6.90 -12.82
C GLY A 158 -18.60 -5.84 -11.90
N SER A 159 -17.54 -5.19 -12.38
CA SER A 159 -16.94 -4.01 -11.76
C SER A 159 -18.02 -2.95 -11.55
N GLN A 160 -18.36 -2.65 -10.30
CA GLN A 160 -19.18 -1.49 -9.98
C GLN A 160 -18.40 -0.54 -9.07
N THR A 161 -18.15 0.63 -9.64
CA THR A 161 -17.80 1.92 -9.03
C THR A 161 -16.76 1.93 -7.91
N VAL A 162 -15.54 2.30 -8.30
CA VAL A 162 -14.40 2.58 -7.42
C VAL A 162 -14.70 3.79 -6.54
N ARG A 163 -14.86 3.53 -5.23
CA ARG A 163 -14.46 4.48 -4.19
C ARG A 163 -13.22 3.87 -3.53
N LEU A 164 -12.07 4.20 -4.12
CA LEU A 164 -10.70 3.73 -3.87
C LEU A 164 -10.46 2.21 -4.09
N CYS A 165 -11.30 1.33 -3.57
CA CYS A 165 -11.43 -0.06 -3.99
C CYS A 165 -12.92 -0.41 -4.01
N GLY A 166 -13.52 -0.54 -5.19
CA GLY A 166 -14.88 -1.09 -5.31
C GLY A 166 -14.88 -2.56 -4.93
N PRO A 167 -16.02 -3.13 -4.50
CA PRO A 167 -16.14 -4.56 -4.23
C PRO A 167 -15.66 -5.36 -5.45
N ASN A 168 -14.89 -6.43 -5.21
CA ASN A 168 -14.29 -7.32 -6.21
C ASN A 168 -13.12 -6.71 -7.01
N SER A 169 -12.31 -5.86 -6.36
CA SER A 169 -11.04 -5.35 -6.90
C SER A 169 -9.84 -5.94 -6.15
N GLY A 170 -8.75 -6.22 -6.87
CA GLY A 170 -7.48 -6.63 -6.30
C GLY A 170 -6.51 -5.44 -6.21
N CYS A 171 -5.79 -5.33 -5.10
CA CYS A 171 -4.77 -4.30 -4.88
C CYS A 171 -3.43 -4.95 -4.54
N HIS A 172 -2.40 -4.61 -5.30
CA HIS A 172 -1.01 -4.97 -4.98
C HIS A 172 -0.35 -3.82 -4.22
N GLU A 173 0.08 -4.06 -2.99
CA GLU A 173 0.86 -3.11 -2.19
C GLU A 173 2.14 -3.77 -1.70
N LYS A 174 3.28 -3.25 -2.14
CA LYS A 174 4.60 -3.85 -1.84
C LYS A 174 4.62 -5.35 -2.19
N HIS A 175 4.66 -6.23 -1.19
CA HIS A 175 4.71 -7.70 -1.34
C HIS A 175 3.39 -8.39 -0.93
N ILE A 176 2.34 -7.62 -0.69
CA ILE A 176 1.04 -8.09 -0.22
C ILE A 176 0.00 -7.85 -1.31
N PHE A 177 -0.86 -8.83 -1.50
CA PHE A 177 -2.06 -8.67 -2.29
C PHE A 177 -3.28 -8.55 -1.38
N TYR A 178 -4.09 -7.52 -1.60
CA TYR A 178 -5.34 -7.30 -0.90
C TYR A 178 -6.53 -7.53 -1.83
N ALA A 179 -7.58 -8.17 -1.32
CA ALA A 179 -8.87 -8.25 -1.99
C ALA A 179 -9.96 -7.76 -1.04
N TYR A 180 -10.87 -6.94 -1.58
CA TYR A 180 -12.00 -6.39 -0.84
C TYR A 180 -13.30 -6.95 -1.41
N CYS A 181 -14.07 -7.61 -0.55
CA CYS A 181 -15.31 -8.28 -0.90
C CYS A 181 -16.41 -7.86 0.09
N LEU A 182 -17.65 -7.78 -0.38
CA LEU A 182 -18.78 -7.65 0.54
C LEU A 182 -18.89 -8.91 1.39
N GLY A 183 -19.02 -8.75 2.70
CA GLY A 183 -19.12 -9.89 3.60
C GLY A 183 -19.08 -9.49 5.07
N SER A 184 -19.95 -10.11 5.86
CA SER A 184 -20.13 -9.82 7.28
C SER A 184 -19.57 -10.91 8.21
N LYS A 185 -18.92 -11.94 7.66
CA LYS A 185 -18.37 -13.08 8.41
C LYS A 185 -17.15 -13.65 7.71
N VAL A 186 -16.18 -14.14 8.50
CA VAL A 186 -15.02 -14.86 7.97
C VAL A 186 -15.47 -16.19 7.35
N PRO A 187 -15.05 -16.52 6.10
CA PRO A 187 -15.43 -17.76 5.43
C PRO A 187 -15.11 -19.04 6.22
N ASP A 188 -15.92 -20.09 6.05
CA ASP A 188 -15.80 -21.35 6.84
C ASP A 188 -14.51 -22.13 6.63
N TRP A 189 -13.81 -21.93 5.52
CA TRP A 189 -12.54 -22.59 5.24
C TRP A 189 -11.34 -21.98 5.98
N PHE A 190 -11.52 -20.87 6.70
CA PHE A 190 -10.52 -20.38 7.65
C PHE A 190 -10.49 -21.27 8.88
N ASN A 191 -9.34 -21.90 9.13
CA ASN A 191 -9.17 -22.86 10.21
C ASN A 191 -9.03 -22.18 11.58
N LEU A 192 -8.57 -20.94 11.59
CA LEU A 192 -8.34 -20.14 12.79
C LEU A 192 -9.19 -18.89 12.68
N LYS A 193 -10.06 -18.67 13.66
CA LYS A 193 -10.95 -17.49 13.72
C LYS A 193 -11.04 -16.98 15.14
N ASN A 194 -11.24 -15.69 15.29
CA ASN A 194 -11.56 -15.09 16.57
C ASN A 194 -12.49 -13.89 16.40
N GLU A 195 -13.38 -13.70 17.36
CA GLU A 195 -14.16 -12.46 17.46
C GLU A 195 -13.25 -11.31 17.91
N GLY A 196 -13.43 -10.13 17.31
CA GLY A 196 -12.61 -8.95 17.55
C GLY A 196 -11.47 -8.78 16.54
N SER A 197 -10.50 -7.95 16.92
CA SER A 197 -9.44 -7.44 16.04
C SER A 197 -8.16 -8.26 16.03
N SER A 198 -8.04 -9.29 16.87
CA SER A 198 -6.79 -10.04 17.02
C SER A 198 -7.00 -11.54 17.24
N ILE A 199 -5.96 -12.31 16.94
CA ILE A 199 -5.92 -13.76 17.13
C ILE A 199 -4.49 -14.19 17.44
N SER A 200 -4.35 -15.06 18.44
CA SER A 200 -3.08 -15.68 18.81
C SER A 200 -3.16 -17.19 18.65
N PHE A 201 -2.12 -17.79 18.08
CA PHE A 201 -2.04 -19.23 17.87
C PHE A 201 -0.59 -19.69 17.73
N THR A 202 -0.38 -20.98 18.00
CA THR A 202 0.89 -21.65 17.67
C THR A 202 0.76 -22.25 16.28
N VAL A 203 1.76 -22.01 15.43
CA VAL A 203 1.82 -22.57 14.08
C VAL A 203 1.77 -24.10 14.14
N PRO A 204 0.74 -24.74 13.55
CA PRO A 204 0.51 -26.17 13.72
C PRO A 204 1.58 -27.00 13.00
N SER A 205 1.86 -28.16 13.60
CA SER A 205 2.85 -29.09 13.10
C SER A 205 2.34 -29.89 11.91
N HIS A 206 2.97 -29.71 10.76
CA HIS A 206 2.80 -30.58 9.59
C HIS A 206 4.17 -31.10 9.16
N LEU A 207 4.38 -32.42 9.30
CA LEU A 207 5.59 -33.09 8.83
C LEU A 207 5.76 -32.85 7.32
N ASN A 208 6.94 -32.40 6.90
CA ASN A 208 7.34 -32.18 5.50
C ASN A 208 6.68 -31.02 4.74
N PHE A 209 5.94 -30.13 5.40
CA PHE A 209 5.36 -28.96 4.76
C PHE A 209 6.02 -27.66 5.24
N ARG A 210 6.31 -26.75 4.30
CA ARG A 210 6.74 -25.39 4.62
C ARG A 210 5.58 -24.42 4.41
N ILE A 211 5.50 -23.42 5.28
CA ILE A 211 4.53 -22.34 5.14
C ILE A 211 5.01 -21.42 4.03
N ARG A 212 4.19 -21.32 2.99
CA ARG A 212 4.46 -20.49 1.83
C ARG A 212 3.79 -19.14 1.94
N CYS A 213 2.53 -19.15 2.37
CA CYS A 213 1.70 -17.97 2.47
C CYS A 213 0.91 -17.94 3.77
N LEU A 214 0.73 -16.73 4.29
CA LEU A 214 -0.21 -16.38 5.33
C LEU A 214 -1.35 -15.57 4.69
N ILE A 215 -2.58 -16.03 4.91
CA ILE A 215 -3.79 -15.31 4.53
C ILE A 215 -4.45 -14.80 5.81
N VAL A 216 -4.68 -13.49 5.87
CA VAL A 216 -5.45 -12.86 6.95
C VAL A 216 -6.76 -12.33 6.38
N CYS A 217 -7.87 -12.69 7.00
CA CYS A 217 -9.19 -12.15 6.71
C CYS A 217 -9.62 -11.27 7.88
N SER A 218 -10.21 -10.12 7.58
CA SER A 218 -10.81 -9.24 8.58
C SER A 218 -12.17 -8.77 8.09
N ILE A 219 -13.15 -8.86 8.98
CA ILE A 219 -14.47 -8.27 8.78
C ILE A 219 -14.50 -6.96 9.52
N TYR A 220 -14.78 -5.87 8.83
CA TYR A 220 -14.80 -4.54 9.44
C TYR A 220 -15.99 -3.72 8.97
N ALA A 221 -16.36 -2.77 9.84
CA ALA A 221 -17.28 -1.69 9.53
C ALA A 221 -16.55 -0.36 9.68
N LEU A 222 -16.96 0.63 8.89
CA LEU A 222 -16.54 2.01 9.09
C LEU A 222 -17.58 2.74 9.94
N SER A 223 -17.14 3.44 10.97
CA SER A 223 -18.06 4.19 11.82
C SER A 223 -18.65 5.39 11.07
N ASN A 224 -19.97 5.51 11.14
CA ASN A 224 -20.72 6.62 10.56
C ASN A 224 -20.76 7.84 11.49
N ASN A 225 -19.77 8.03 12.38
CA ASN A 225 -19.68 9.19 13.28
C ASN A 225 -19.33 10.48 12.51
N ARG A 226 -20.17 10.83 11.53
CA ARG A 226 -20.24 12.12 10.88
C ARG A 226 -20.75 13.12 11.91
N LYS A 227 -19.84 13.78 12.62
CA LYS A 227 -20.21 15.10 13.15
C LYS A 227 -20.39 15.99 11.92
N GLU A 228 -21.50 16.74 11.87
CA GLU A 228 -21.84 17.61 10.73
C GLU A 228 -20.75 18.65 10.38
N ASP A 229 -19.74 18.81 11.24
CA ASP A 229 -18.61 19.74 11.08
C ASP A 229 -17.23 19.08 10.85
N ASP A 230 -17.09 17.75 10.84
CA ASP A 230 -15.81 17.10 10.57
C ASP A 230 -15.70 16.76 9.07
N TRP A 231 -14.73 17.38 8.37
CA TRP A 231 -14.29 16.97 7.04
C TRP A 231 -13.58 15.61 7.10
N PHE A 232 -14.30 14.56 7.50
CA PHE A 232 -13.79 13.20 7.51
C PHE A 232 -13.62 12.73 6.06
N HIS A 233 -12.38 12.64 5.61
CA HIS A 233 -12.05 12.09 4.31
C HIS A 233 -11.74 10.60 4.45
N PRO A 234 -12.18 9.74 3.51
CA PRO A 234 -11.78 8.33 3.52
C PRO A 234 -10.26 8.13 3.54
N SER A 235 -9.47 9.10 3.07
CA SER A 235 -8.01 9.10 3.22
C SER A 235 -7.51 9.19 4.67
N ASP A 236 -8.37 9.53 5.63
CA ASP A 236 -8.01 9.62 7.05
C ASP A 236 -8.07 8.26 7.75
N CYS A 237 -8.74 7.25 7.16
CA CYS A 237 -8.76 5.88 7.66
C CYS A 237 -7.38 5.24 7.50
N VAL A 238 -6.70 5.08 8.62
CA VAL A 238 -5.46 4.31 8.69
C VAL A 238 -5.79 2.93 9.26
N THR A 239 -5.27 1.89 8.61
CA THR A 239 -5.35 0.52 9.07
C THR A 239 -3.95 -0.09 9.09
N HIS A 240 -3.71 -0.96 10.07
CA HIS A 240 -2.49 -1.72 10.21
C HIS A 240 -2.82 -3.18 10.44
N THR A 241 -2.18 -4.06 9.67
CA THR A 241 -2.07 -5.48 10.02
C THR A 241 -0.71 -5.72 10.67
N ILE A 242 -0.74 -6.02 11.96
CA ILE A 242 0.46 -6.29 12.77
C ILE A 242 0.52 -7.80 13.00
N ILE A 243 1.61 -8.42 12.54
CA ILE A 243 1.90 -9.84 12.75
C ILE A 243 3.13 -9.89 13.64
N SER A 244 2.99 -10.46 14.83
CA SER A 244 4.09 -10.67 15.78
C SER A 244 4.39 -12.15 15.89
N ASN A 245 5.66 -12.51 15.75
CA ASN A 245 6.20 -13.83 16.09
C ASN A 245 7.00 -13.70 17.38
N SER A 246 6.41 -14.16 18.49
CA SER A 246 7.01 -14.07 19.82
C SER A 246 8.19 -15.03 19.99
N THR A 247 8.20 -16.16 19.26
CA THR A 247 9.30 -17.14 19.29
C THR A 247 10.58 -16.56 18.69
N LYS A 248 10.47 -15.78 17.62
CA LYS A 248 11.61 -15.20 16.89
C LYS A 248 11.83 -13.71 17.19
N SER A 249 11.01 -13.10 18.05
CA SER A 249 11.02 -11.67 18.35
C SER A 249 10.96 -10.78 17.09
N PHE A 250 10.15 -11.20 16.12
CA PHE A 250 9.91 -10.46 14.87
C PHE A 250 8.51 -9.85 14.87
N ILE A 251 8.41 -8.63 14.34
CA ILE A 251 7.14 -7.96 14.09
C ILE A 251 7.14 -7.47 12.64
N TRP A 252 6.09 -7.83 11.91
CA TRP A 252 5.76 -7.27 10.61
C TRP A 252 4.57 -6.32 10.80
N ASN A 253 4.72 -5.07 10.37
CA ASN A 253 3.66 -4.07 10.37
C ASN A 253 3.34 -3.69 8.92
N HIS A 254 2.07 -3.84 8.53
CA HIS A 254 1.60 -3.51 7.20
C HIS A 254 0.53 -2.43 7.29
N SER A 255 0.93 -1.19 7.01
CA SER A 255 0.02 -0.06 6.81
C SER A 255 -0.54 -0.12 5.38
N GLN A 256 -1.87 -0.22 5.26
CA GLN A 256 -2.53 -0.22 3.96
C GLN A 256 -2.61 1.19 3.39
N PHE A 257 -2.27 1.33 2.11
CA PHE A 257 -2.37 2.58 1.37
C PHE A 257 -3.76 2.77 0.77
N VAL A 258 -4.44 1.67 0.41
CA VAL A 258 -5.80 1.63 -0.13
C VAL A 258 -6.65 0.68 0.70
N PHE A 259 -7.92 1.01 0.92
CA PHE A 259 -8.88 0.11 1.56
C PHE A 259 -10.26 0.20 0.89
N GLY A 260 -11.05 -0.87 1.04
CA GLY A 260 -12.43 -0.92 0.55
C GLY A 260 -13.37 -0.12 1.44
N ILE A 261 -14.22 0.70 0.84
CA ILE A 261 -15.23 1.46 1.58
C ILE A 261 -16.56 0.68 1.49
N PRO A 262 -17.09 0.13 2.59
CA PRO A 262 -18.41 -0.50 2.59
C PRO A 262 -19.50 0.52 2.24
N GLU A 263 -20.61 0.03 1.68
CA GLU A 263 -21.82 0.83 1.61
C GLU A 263 -22.34 1.15 3.02
N ALA A 264 -23.22 2.15 3.13
CA ALA A 264 -23.70 2.59 4.44
C ALA A 264 -24.35 1.42 5.19
N ASP A 265 -23.91 1.21 6.43
CA ASP A 265 -24.39 0.17 7.34
C ASP A 265 -24.05 -1.29 6.89
N GLU A 266 -23.15 -1.45 5.92
CA GLU A 266 -22.62 -2.75 5.51
C GLU A 266 -21.25 -3.08 6.11
N ASP A 267 -20.93 -4.37 6.16
CA ASP A 267 -19.61 -4.88 6.51
C ASP A 267 -18.80 -5.19 5.25
N MET A 268 -17.49 -4.92 5.33
CA MET A 268 -16.55 -5.29 4.29
C MET A 268 -15.62 -6.39 4.80
N MET A 269 -15.30 -7.32 3.91
CA MET A 269 -14.26 -8.32 4.10
C MET A 269 -12.98 -7.85 3.40
N MET A 270 -11.91 -7.71 4.17
CA MET A 270 -10.55 -7.54 3.65
C MET A 270 -9.78 -8.85 3.79
N LEU A 271 -9.33 -9.37 2.66
CA LEU A 271 -8.39 -10.49 2.57
C LEU A 271 -7.00 -9.94 2.25
N SER A 272 -5.99 -10.32 3.00
CA SER A 272 -4.59 -10.08 2.68
C SER A 272 -3.87 -11.40 2.42
N TYR A 273 -3.06 -11.42 1.37
CA TYR A 273 -2.24 -12.54 0.94
C TYR A 273 -0.79 -12.12 0.99
N SER A 274 -0.03 -12.71 1.92
CA SER A 274 1.39 -12.39 2.13
C SER A 274 2.25 -13.64 1.95
N LYS A 275 3.29 -13.53 1.12
CA LYS A 275 4.29 -14.59 0.97
C LYS A 275 5.31 -14.49 2.09
N PHE A 276 5.37 -15.49 2.95
CA PHE A 276 6.30 -15.54 4.10
C PHE A 276 7.49 -16.47 3.86
N GLU A 277 7.53 -17.21 2.74
CA GLU A 277 8.62 -18.09 2.27
C GLU A 277 9.78 -18.35 3.26
N ASN A 278 9.62 -19.38 4.10
CA ASN A 278 10.60 -19.84 5.11
C ASN A 278 10.81 -18.94 6.34
N GLN A 279 10.04 -17.87 6.54
CA GLN A 279 10.13 -17.03 7.75
C GLN A 279 9.34 -17.61 8.94
N LEU A 280 8.31 -18.42 8.65
CA LEU A 280 7.47 -19.08 9.64
C LEU A 280 7.76 -20.58 9.68
N GLU A 281 7.89 -21.11 10.90
CA GLU A 281 8.16 -22.50 11.19
C GLU A 281 7.12 -23.08 12.14
N CYS A 282 6.99 -24.41 12.11
CA CYS A 282 6.17 -25.14 13.07
C CYS A 282 6.59 -24.80 14.50
N GLY A 283 5.62 -24.52 15.37
CA GLY A 283 5.86 -24.17 16.76
C GLY A 283 6.09 -22.66 17.00
N ASP A 284 6.19 -21.85 15.95
CA ASP A 284 6.22 -20.40 16.10
C ASP A 284 4.92 -19.91 16.75
N GLU A 285 5.04 -19.05 17.75
CA GLU A 285 3.91 -18.41 18.42
C GLU A 285 3.60 -17.08 17.72
N LEU A 286 2.43 -17.02 17.07
CA LEU A 286 1.98 -15.87 16.32
C LEU A 286 0.84 -15.14 17.03
N ASN A 287 0.91 -13.82 17.01
CA ASN A 287 -0.18 -12.92 17.33
C ASN A 287 -0.42 -11.99 16.14
N ILE A 288 -1.62 -12.04 15.58
CA ILE A 288 -2.03 -11.20 14.45
C ILE A 288 -3.11 -10.25 14.95
N SER A 289 -2.93 -8.96 14.70
CA SER A 289 -3.92 -7.93 15.00
C SER A 289 -4.15 -7.03 13.79
N VAL A 290 -5.42 -6.74 13.52
CA VAL A 290 -5.85 -5.79 12.51
C VAL A 290 -6.46 -4.63 13.25
N VAL A 291 -5.75 -3.51 13.27
CA VAL A 291 -6.14 -2.31 14.00
C VAL A 291 -6.33 -1.17 13.02
N GLY A 292 -7.20 -0.23 13.35
CA GLY A 292 -7.28 1.02 12.63
C GLY A 292 -7.56 2.16 13.59
N ASN A 293 -7.70 3.36 13.04
CA ASN A 293 -8.08 4.52 13.83
C ASN A 293 -9.53 4.42 14.35
N GLY A 294 -10.01 5.45 15.04
CA GLY A 294 -11.35 5.47 15.65
C GLY A 294 -12.53 5.29 14.69
N TYR A 295 -12.29 5.24 13.38
CA TYR A 295 -13.31 5.02 12.36
C TYR A 295 -13.35 3.60 11.82
N PHE A 296 -12.34 2.77 12.10
CA PHE A 296 -12.21 1.43 11.56
C PHE A 296 -12.42 0.38 12.64
N HIS A 297 -13.52 -0.36 12.56
CA HIS A 297 -13.90 -1.33 13.58
C HIS A 297 -13.88 -2.74 13.02
N VAL A 298 -12.90 -3.53 13.45
CA VAL A 298 -12.81 -4.96 13.12
C VAL A 298 -13.71 -5.75 14.07
N LYS A 299 -14.58 -6.58 13.47
CA LYS A 299 -15.55 -7.43 14.16
C LYS A 299 -15.06 -8.86 14.32
N GLU A 300 -14.34 -9.37 13.33
CA GLU A 300 -13.88 -10.75 13.28
C GLU A 300 -12.58 -10.82 12.48
N VAL A 301 -11.66 -11.69 12.90
CA VAL A 301 -10.42 -11.98 12.19
C VAL A 301 -10.29 -13.48 11.94
N GLY A 302 -9.79 -13.82 10.76
CA GLY A 302 -9.52 -15.18 10.32
C GLY A 302 -8.10 -15.33 9.82
N VAL A 303 -7.49 -16.49 10.07
CA VAL A 303 -6.14 -16.82 9.58
C VAL A 303 -6.15 -18.17 8.90
N HIS A 304 -5.52 -18.24 7.73
CA HIS A 304 -5.28 -19.47 7.00
C HIS A 304 -3.83 -19.54 6.53
N LEU A 305 -3.17 -20.67 6.83
CA LEU A 305 -1.79 -20.93 6.41
C LEU A 305 -1.80 -21.83 5.17
N VAL A 306 -1.14 -21.40 4.11
CA VAL A 306 -0.97 -22.20 2.89
C VAL A 306 0.38 -22.91 2.93
N TYR A 307 0.33 -24.23 2.79
CA TYR A 307 1.47 -25.12 2.87
C TYR A 307 1.94 -25.57 1.47
N LYS A 308 3.24 -25.80 1.32
CA LYS A 308 3.83 -26.49 0.16
C LYS A 308 4.67 -27.66 0.64
N GLU A 309 4.56 -28.79 -0.06
CA GLU A 309 5.37 -29.99 0.20
C GLU A 309 6.86 -29.69 -0.02
N GLN A 310 7.73 -30.18 0.86
CA GLN A 310 9.18 -30.10 0.67
C GLN A 310 9.59 -31.06 -0.45
N GLU A 311 10.13 -30.52 -1.55
CA GLU A 311 10.84 -31.34 -2.52
C GLU A 311 12.03 -32.01 -1.82
N GLU A 312 12.00 -33.34 -1.70
CA GLU A 312 13.15 -34.10 -1.26
C GLU A 312 14.32 -33.82 -2.21
N LYS A 313 15.48 -33.45 -1.67
CA LYS A 313 16.73 -33.40 -2.44
C LYS A 313 17.12 -34.82 -2.83
N SER A 314 16.49 -35.40 -3.86
CA SER A 314 17.01 -36.60 -4.50
C SER A 314 18.21 -36.20 -5.36
N SER A 315 19.38 -36.69 -4.98
CA SER A 315 20.63 -36.57 -5.72
C SER A 315 20.53 -37.19 -7.14
N GLN A 316 20.98 -36.42 -8.13
CA GLN A 316 21.43 -36.79 -9.49
C GLN A 316 20.40 -37.21 -10.57
N SER A 317 20.15 -36.32 -11.55
CA SER A 317 20.77 -36.30 -12.90
C SER A 317 19.80 -35.81 -14.01
N THR A 318 20.40 -35.16 -15.01
CA THR A 318 19.89 -34.35 -16.13
C THR A 318 18.92 -35.03 -17.11
N SER A 319 17.90 -34.30 -17.60
CA SER A 319 17.75 -33.91 -19.02
C SER A 319 16.60 -32.91 -19.21
N GLU A 320 16.80 -32.00 -20.15
CA GLU A 320 15.98 -30.82 -20.46
C GLU A 320 14.74 -31.15 -21.32
N GLU A 321 13.89 -30.11 -21.47
CA GLU A 321 12.84 -29.90 -22.48
C GLU A 321 11.48 -30.60 -22.24
N ALA A 322 10.31 -29.95 -22.31
CA ALA A 322 9.94 -28.61 -22.72
C ALA A 322 8.58 -28.23 -22.12
N SER A 323 8.40 -26.96 -21.77
CA SER A 323 7.15 -26.20 -21.94
C SER A 323 7.47 -24.73 -21.70
N GLN A 324 8.09 -24.09 -22.69
CA GLN A 324 8.11 -22.65 -22.78
C GLN A 324 6.71 -22.18 -23.19
N GLN A 325 6.08 -21.37 -22.33
CA GLN A 325 5.13 -20.38 -22.77
C GLN A 325 5.40 -19.09 -22.00
N PHE A 326 6.11 -18.17 -22.68
CA PHE A 326 6.34 -16.81 -22.23
C PHE A 326 4.99 -16.09 -22.08
N SER A 327 4.73 -15.52 -20.89
CA SER A 327 3.80 -14.39 -20.76
C SER A 327 4.60 -13.14 -20.44
N LEU A 328 4.42 -12.14 -21.30
CA LEU A 328 5.07 -10.83 -21.26
C LEU A 328 4.48 -9.99 -20.12
N TYR A 329 5.13 -10.00 -18.96
CA TYR A 329 5.11 -8.88 -18.03
C TYR A 329 6.54 -8.63 -17.55
N GLY A 330 7.08 -7.48 -17.93
CA GLY A 330 8.32 -6.97 -17.35
C GLY A 330 8.11 -6.73 -15.86
N ASN A 331 8.90 -7.43 -15.05
CA ASN A 331 9.28 -7.08 -13.68
C ASN A 331 8.15 -6.68 -12.72
N VAL A 332 7.32 -7.66 -12.34
CA VAL A 332 6.89 -7.79 -10.94
C VAL A 332 7.10 -9.25 -10.55
N VAL A 333 8.32 -9.56 -10.13
CA VAL A 333 8.54 -10.71 -9.25
C VAL A 333 7.92 -10.30 -7.92
N PRO A 334 6.95 -11.03 -7.34
CA PRO A 334 6.58 -10.81 -5.94
C PRO A 334 7.86 -11.05 -5.15
N GLY A 335 8.47 -9.95 -4.71
CA GLY A 335 9.80 -9.97 -4.12
C GLY A 335 9.84 -10.95 -2.95
N ASN A 336 10.94 -11.71 -2.86
CA ASN A 336 11.30 -12.41 -1.65
C ASN A 336 11.12 -11.45 -0.47
N ALA A 337 10.59 -11.95 0.65
CA ALA A 337 10.21 -11.17 1.82
C ALA A 337 11.40 -10.54 2.60
N SER A 338 12.50 -10.19 1.93
CA SER A 338 13.63 -9.44 2.49
C SER A 338 13.41 -7.92 2.53
N ALA A 339 12.27 -7.41 2.04
CA ALA A 339 11.99 -5.97 1.96
C ALA A 339 10.78 -5.49 2.79
N ALA A 340 10.31 -6.29 3.77
CA ALA A 340 9.45 -5.77 4.84
C ALA A 340 10.33 -5.11 5.93
N GLU A 341 9.87 -4.05 6.58
CA GLU A 341 10.54 -3.54 7.78
C GLU A 341 10.42 -4.57 8.91
N VAL A 342 11.44 -5.40 9.03
CA VAL A 342 11.56 -6.39 10.11
C VAL A 342 12.21 -5.69 11.30
N ILE A 343 11.42 -5.41 12.33
CA ILE A 343 11.96 -4.89 13.60
C ILE A 343 12.27 -6.08 14.50
N SER A 344 13.55 -6.28 14.82
CA SER A 344 13.97 -7.21 15.87
C SER A 344 13.89 -6.50 17.22
N VAL A 345 13.00 -6.97 18.11
CA VAL A 345 12.82 -6.37 19.44
C VAL A 345 13.82 -7.00 20.40
N ARG A 346 14.72 -6.19 20.98
CA ARG A 346 15.52 -6.60 22.15
C ARG A 346 14.75 -6.24 23.43
N GLU A 347 14.79 -7.14 24.42
CA GLU A 347 14.21 -6.94 25.75
C GLU A 347 14.71 -5.60 26.32
N ASN A 348 13.79 -4.68 26.66
CA ASN A 348 13.97 -3.31 27.21
C ASN A 348 13.85 -2.10 26.27
N MET A 349 13.23 -2.21 25.08
CA MET A 349 12.86 -1.01 24.30
C MET A 349 11.35 -0.73 24.34
N LEU A 350 10.96 0.46 24.82
CA LEU A 350 9.67 1.08 24.50
C LEU A 350 9.56 1.15 22.98
N LEU A 351 8.62 0.38 22.41
CA LEU A 351 8.37 0.34 20.97
C LEU A 351 7.67 1.63 20.56
N LEU A 352 8.44 2.57 20.01
CA LEU A 352 7.90 3.63 19.15
C LEU A 352 7.88 3.05 17.73
N PHE A 353 6.69 2.84 17.18
CA PHE A 353 6.55 2.51 15.76
C PHE A 353 6.95 3.74 14.94
N PHE A 354 8.06 3.63 14.21
CA PHE A 354 8.42 4.60 13.19
C PHE A 354 7.85 4.10 11.87
N ASP A 355 6.62 4.49 11.55
CA ASP A 355 6.21 4.49 10.15
C ASP A 355 6.84 5.75 9.55
N PHE A 356 7.87 5.59 8.69
CA PHE A 356 8.52 6.73 8.05
C PHE A 356 7.59 7.48 7.08
N ASP A 357 6.41 6.92 6.79
CA ASP A 357 5.43 7.49 5.88
C ASP A 357 4.28 8.23 6.60
N ASP A 358 3.97 7.91 7.87
CA ASP A 358 3.01 8.65 8.70
C ASP A 358 3.42 8.60 10.18
N ALA A 359 3.80 9.74 10.75
CA ALA A 359 4.15 9.84 12.17
C ALA A 359 2.90 9.69 13.06
N VAL A 360 2.44 8.47 13.27
CA VAL A 360 1.46 8.13 14.32
C VAL A 360 2.18 7.35 15.42
N TYR A 361 2.38 8.03 16.55
CA TYR A 361 2.97 7.44 17.74
C TYR A 361 1.95 6.56 18.47
N TYR A 362 2.15 5.24 18.46
CA TYR A 362 1.47 4.36 19.41
C TYR A 362 2.45 4.04 20.55
N CYS A 363 2.16 4.53 21.77
CA CYS A 363 2.84 4.08 22.97
C CYS A 363 2.32 2.68 23.34
N LEU A 364 3.10 1.63 23.08
CA LEU A 364 2.87 0.33 23.70
C LEU A 364 3.30 0.41 25.17
N GLY A 365 2.32 0.40 26.07
CA GLY A 365 2.54 0.25 27.51
C GLY A 365 3.11 -1.13 27.84
N GLU A 366 3.84 -1.21 28.95
CA GLU A 366 4.61 -2.38 29.39
C GLU A 366 3.82 -3.70 29.35
N ALA A 367 4.41 -4.70 28.70
CA ALA A 367 4.00 -6.08 28.78
C ALA A 367 4.32 -6.65 30.18
N ALA A 368 3.44 -6.42 31.15
CA ALA A 368 3.35 -7.27 32.32
C ALA A 368 2.37 -8.41 32.02
N ALA A 369 2.78 -9.64 32.35
CA ALA A 369 2.10 -10.89 32.06
C ALA A 369 0.69 -10.99 32.69
N THR A 370 -0.29 -10.32 32.09
CA THR A 370 -1.74 -10.55 32.23
C THR A 370 -2.40 -9.71 31.16
N GLY A 371 -3.02 -10.35 30.16
CA GLY A 371 -4.01 -9.77 29.24
C GLY A 371 -3.71 -8.37 28.70
N ILE A 372 -3.27 -8.28 27.43
CA ILE A 372 -3.30 -7.03 26.69
C ILE A 372 -4.76 -6.57 26.61
N ILE A 373 -5.12 -5.60 27.45
CA ILE A 373 -6.35 -4.81 27.33
C ILE A 373 -5.92 -3.51 26.64
N PHE A 374 -6.48 -3.28 25.46
CA PHE A 374 -6.27 -2.11 24.61
C PHE A 374 -6.88 -0.83 25.20
#